data_AF-A0A6G1RTG4-F1
#
_entry.id   AF-A0A6G1RTG4-F1
#
_cell.length_a   1.000
_cell.length_b   1.000
_cell.length_c   1.000
_cell.angle_alpha   90.00
_cell.angle_beta   90.00
_cell.angle_gamma   90.00
#
_symmetry.space_group_name_H-M   'P 1'
#
loop_
_entity.id
_entity.type
_entity.pdbx_description
1 polymer ?
#
loop_
_entity_poly.entity_id
_entity_poly.type
_entity_poly.pdbx_seq_one_letter_code
_entity_poly.pdbx_strand_id
1 'polypeptide(L)'
;VFSALTKLGISNELLRPSDEIKLNLLEKMLEWSVTENRDSKALPTHAENAFKLLLIVQDFLQAEGIVNSNLWTEKLLEELVTLMDSLSVWYSAGLEATRLSQLQVQLLLGFIAQDNLQVCAMAAAKLNTLLQTKVIESQPEACYLLGKLEGILSRSIEEKTETYSFLIPLVRTLVSKIYELLFMNLHLPSLPPTNGSPSFFEDFQEYCSSDEWQVYIDKYIIPNMKQYEENSFRHDQEQMAIYWKDCYEAFMVNMHKRDRDRGESKLKFQEHFVEPFSRKARQENLRYNSMLKQLNSQHTATLRKWRAE
;
A
#
# COMPACT_ATOMS: atom_id res chain seq x y z
N VAL A 1 -5.59 -11.36 -2.88
CA VAL A 1 -4.19 -11.78 -2.59
C VAL A 1 -3.71 -11.25 -1.24
N PHE A 2 -3.85 -9.94 -0.97
CA PHE A 2 -3.32 -9.32 0.25
C PHE A 2 -3.91 -9.92 1.53
N SER A 3 -5.23 -10.16 1.58
CA SER A 3 -5.88 -10.83 2.72
C SER A 3 -5.30 -12.22 3.00
N ALA A 4 -4.89 -12.95 1.95
CA ALA A 4 -4.23 -14.24 2.11
C ALA A 4 -2.82 -14.10 2.66
N LEU A 5 -2.04 -13.11 2.17
CA LEU A 5 -0.71 -12.80 2.71
C LEU A 5 -0.78 -12.40 4.18
N THR A 6 -1.71 -11.52 4.55
CA THR A 6 -1.97 -11.14 5.94
C THR A 6 -2.30 -12.37 6.79
N LYS A 7 -3.20 -13.25 6.32
CA LYS A 7 -3.54 -14.48 7.05
C LYS A 7 -2.32 -15.39 7.22
N LEU A 8 -1.53 -15.58 6.17
CA LEU A 8 -0.32 -16.40 6.20
C LEU A 8 0.74 -15.84 7.15
N GLY A 9 0.94 -14.52 7.17
CA GLY A 9 1.88 -13.86 8.08
C GLY A 9 1.44 -13.91 9.55
N ILE A 10 0.13 -13.99 9.81
CA ILE A 10 -0.37 -14.20 11.18
C ILE A 10 -0.23 -15.68 11.60
N SER A 11 -0.43 -16.63 10.69
CA SER A 11 -0.45 -18.06 11.04
C SER A 11 0.89 -18.78 10.91
N ASN A 12 1.89 -18.17 10.25
CA ASN A 12 3.18 -18.79 9.96
C ASN A 12 4.30 -17.76 10.06
N GLU A 13 5.52 -18.25 10.30
CA GLU A 13 6.74 -17.47 10.14
C GLU A 13 7.12 -17.45 8.65
N LEU A 14 7.08 -16.26 8.04
CA LEU A 14 7.44 -16.06 6.65
C LEU A 14 8.92 -15.67 6.53
N LEU A 15 9.60 -16.15 5.49
CA LEU A 15 11.00 -15.77 5.20
C LEU A 15 11.16 -14.26 4.96
N ARG A 16 10.11 -13.61 4.47
CA ARG A 16 10.00 -12.15 4.39
C ARG A 16 8.69 -11.71 5.03
N PRO A 17 8.68 -10.58 5.75
CA PRO A 17 7.46 -9.99 6.29
C PRO A 17 6.35 -9.84 5.24
N SER A 18 5.09 -9.99 5.67
CA SER A 18 3.95 -9.99 4.74
C SER A 18 3.78 -8.65 4.03
N ASP A 19 4.07 -7.55 4.71
CA ASP A 19 4.04 -6.17 4.21
C ASP A 19 5.11 -5.93 3.14
N GLU A 20 6.33 -6.44 3.34
CA GLU A 20 7.38 -6.40 2.29
C GLU A 20 6.97 -7.18 1.03
N ILE A 21 6.31 -8.33 1.19
CA ILE A 21 5.82 -9.10 0.03
C ILE A 21 4.72 -8.32 -0.70
N LYS A 22 3.80 -7.68 0.04
CA LYS A 22 2.76 -6.82 -0.55
C LYS A 22 3.36 -5.62 -1.28
N LEU A 23 4.35 -4.95 -0.69
CA LEU A 23 5.08 -3.85 -1.33
C LEU A 23 5.68 -4.28 -2.67
N ASN A 24 6.40 -5.40 -2.70
CA ASN A 24 7.00 -5.92 -3.94
C ASN A 24 5.94 -6.19 -5.02
N LEU A 25 4.74 -6.66 -4.62
CA LEU A 25 3.62 -6.82 -5.55
C LEU A 25 3.09 -5.47 -6.03
N LEU A 26 2.91 -4.47 -5.16
CA LEU A 26 2.46 -3.14 -5.56
C LEU A 26 3.42 -2.47 -6.53
N GLU A 27 4.72 -2.49 -6.23
CA GLU A 27 5.74 -1.93 -7.13
C GLU A 27 5.66 -2.56 -8.52
N LYS A 28 5.47 -3.89 -8.59
CA LYS A 28 5.30 -4.57 -9.88
C LYS A 28 3.98 -4.21 -10.55
N MET A 29 2.88 -4.17 -9.81
CA MET A 29 1.57 -3.80 -10.36
C MET A 29 1.58 -2.37 -10.93
N LEU A 30 2.27 -1.44 -10.28
CA LEU A 30 2.46 -0.07 -10.76
C LEU A 30 3.32 -0.04 -12.03
N GLU A 31 4.46 -0.72 -12.03
CA GLU A 31 5.35 -0.84 -13.21
C GLU A 31 4.56 -1.35 -14.44
N TRP A 32 3.75 -2.40 -14.27
CA TRP A 32 2.88 -2.90 -15.34
C TRP A 32 1.80 -1.89 -15.73
N SER A 33 1.15 -1.24 -14.76
CA SER A 33 0.11 -0.23 -15.03
C SER A 33 0.64 0.97 -15.81
N VAL A 34 1.88 1.39 -15.53
CA VAL A 34 2.59 2.41 -16.30
C VAL A 34 2.76 1.99 -17.74
N THR A 35 3.19 0.75 -18.00
CA THR A 35 3.35 0.26 -19.38
C THR A 35 2.03 0.25 -20.15
N GLU A 36 0.94 -0.20 -19.52
CA GLU A 36 -0.39 -0.23 -20.16
C GLU A 36 -0.95 1.16 -20.48
N ASN A 37 -0.68 2.16 -19.63
CA ASN A 37 -1.20 3.52 -19.80
C ASN A 37 -0.31 4.42 -20.68
N ARG A 38 0.92 3.99 -21.00
CA ARG A 38 1.82 4.69 -21.93
C ARG A 38 1.53 4.38 -23.40
N ASP A 39 0.89 3.24 -23.68
CA ASP A 39 0.59 2.82 -25.05
C ASP A 39 -0.47 3.72 -25.69
N SER A 40 -0.27 4.08 -26.96
CA SER A 40 -1.18 4.93 -27.74
C SER A 40 -2.58 4.32 -27.98
N LYS A 41 -2.80 3.08 -27.53
CA LYS A 41 -4.07 2.35 -27.56
C LYS A 41 -4.68 2.16 -26.17
N ALA A 42 -4.17 2.84 -25.14
CA ALA A 42 -4.68 2.71 -23.78
C ALA A 42 -6.19 2.97 -23.76
N LEU A 43 -6.94 1.96 -23.31
CA LEU A 43 -8.38 2.01 -23.13
C LEU A 43 -8.71 2.79 -21.85
N PRO A 44 -9.87 3.49 -21.79
CA PRO A 44 -10.33 4.17 -20.57
C PRO A 44 -10.33 3.28 -19.33
N THR A 45 -10.62 1.98 -19.51
CA THR A 45 -10.60 0.98 -18.44
C THR A 45 -9.22 0.81 -17.80
N HIS A 46 -8.11 0.99 -18.55
CA HIS A 46 -6.76 0.94 -17.97
C HIS A 46 -6.50 2.16 -17.07
N ALA A 47 -7.01 3.33 -17.44
CA ALA A 47 -6.91 4.54 -16.62
C ALA A 47 -7.74 4.40 -15.32
N GLU A 48 -8.96 3.87 -15.42
CA GLU A 48 -9.79 3.57 -14.24
C GLU A 48 -9.14 2.56 -13.30
N ASN A 49 -8.55 1.49 -13.84
CA ASN A 49 -7.86 0.47 -13.06
C ASN A 49 -6.58 1.02 -12.40
N ALA A 50 -5.83 1.85 -13.12
CA ALA A 50 -4.65 2.53 -12.60
C ALA A 50 -5.02 3.49 -11.46
N PHE A 51 -6.11 4.25 -11.60
CA PHE A 51 -6.59 5.13 -10.53
C PHE A 51 -6.99 4.32 -9.28
N LYS A 52 -7.69 3.19 -9.45
CA LYS A 52 -7.98 2.27 -8.33
C LYS A 52 -6.72 1.71 -7.70
N LEU A 53 -5.69 1.39 -8.49
CA LEU A 53 -4.40 0.94 -7.97
C LEU A 53 -3.72 2.04 -7.13
N LEU A 54 -3.76 3.30 -7.55
CA LEU A 54 -3.25 4.41 -6.73
C LEU A 54 -3.96 4.51 -5.37
N LEU A 55 -5.28 4.34 -5.34
CA LEU A 55 -6.04 4.31 -4.09
C LEU A 55 -5.66 3.13 -3.20
N ILE A 56 -5.46 1.94 -3.78
CA ILE A 56 -4.99 0.75 -3.05
C ILE A 56 -3.60 1.01 -2.42
N VAL A 57 -2.68 1.62 -3.17
CA VAL A 57 -1.34 1.94 -2.67
C VAL A 57 -1.42 3.00 -1.57
N GLN A 58 -2.24 4.03 -1.74
CA GLN A 58 -2.44 5.07 -0.73
C GLN A 58 -2.96 4.47 0.58
N ASP A 59 -3.98 3.62 0.54
CA ASP A 59 -4.55 3.01 1.74
C ASP A 59 -3.59 2.00 2.38
N PHE A 60 -2.85 1.23 1.56
CA PHE A 60 -1.77 0.35 2.03
C PHE A 60 -0.69 1.13 2.80
N LEU A 61 -0.24 2.27 2.28
CA LEU A 61 0.76 3.10 2.95
C LEU A 61 0.21 3.76 4.23
N GLN A 62 -1.08 4.10 4.26
CA GLN A 62 -1.73 4.63 5.47
C GLN A 62 -1.94 3.56 6.54
N ALA A 63 -2.18 2.30 6.16
CA ALA A 63 -2.41 1.21 7.11
C ALA A 63 -1.11 0.54 7.58
N GLU A 64 -0.25 0.14 6.65
CA GLU A 64 0.98 -0.62 6.91
C GLU A 64 2.21 0.29 6.91
N GLY A 65 2.26 1.31 6.05
CA GLY A 65 3.40 2.23 5.93
C GLY A 65 3.59 3.17 7.11
N ILE A 66 2.54 3.48 7.89
CA ILE A 66 2.68 4.24 9.14
C ILE A 66 3.41 3.40 10.21
N VAL A 67 3.19 2.08 10.21
CA VAL A 67 3.80 1.16 11.17
C VAL A 67 5.22 0.79 10.73
N ASN A 68 5.44 0.63 9.42
CA ASN A 68 6.72 0.30 8.84
C ASN A 68 7.13 1.35 7.80
N SER A 69 7.95 2.32 8.22
CA SER A 69 8.44 3.40 7.37
C SER A 69 9.31 2.92 6.19
N ASN A 70 9.87 1.70 6.26
CA ASN A 70 10.64 1.12 5.15
C ASN A 70 9.78 0.80 3.92
N LEU A 71 8.45 0.83 4.04
CA LEU A 71 7.54 0.61 2.92
C LEU A 71 7.46 1.82 1.96
N TRP A 72 7.92 2.99 2.38
CA TRP A 72 7.97 4.20 1.57
C TRP A 72 9.26 4.25 0.75
N THR A 73 9.37 3.38 -0.25
CA THR A 73 10.59 3.23 -1.06
C THR A 73 10.68 4.26 -2.19
N GLU A 74 11.91 4.54 -2.63
CA GLU A 74 12.19 5.38 -3.82
C GLU A 74 11.53 4.80 -5.06
N LYS A 75 11.68 3.48 -5.25
CA LYS A 75 11.09 2.77 -6.38
C LYS A 75 9.57 2.90 -6.40
N LEU A 76 8.91 2.77 -5.25
CA LEU A 76 7.46 2.96 -5.17
C LEU A 76 7.06 4.39 -5.57
N LEU A 77 7.80 5.40 -5.08
CA LEU A 77 7.58 6.80 -5.44
C LEU A 77 7.76 7.05 -6.94
N GLU A 78 8.82 6.52 -7.56
CA GLU A 78 9.09 6.67 -9.00
C GLU A 78 7.96 6.11 -9.86
N GLU A 79 7.50 4.89 -9.55
CA GLU A 79 6.41 4.25 -10.30
C GLU A 79 5.08 4.98 -10.08
N LEU A 80 4.79 5.44 -8.85
CA LEU A 80 3.61 6.25 -8.56
C LEU A 80 3.63 7.57 -9.33
N VAL A 81 4.74 8.31 -9.28
CA VAL A 81 4.86 9.60 -9.98
C VAL A 81 4.68 9.41 -11.48
N THR A 82 5.30 8.38 -12.04
CA THR A 82 5.18 8.07 -13.46
C THR A 82 3.75 7.73 -13.85
N LEU A 83 3.05 6.93 -13.04
CA LEU A 83 1.65 6.57 -13.29
C LEU A 83 0.75 7.80 -13.18
N MET A 84 0.93 8.61 -12.13
CA MET A 84 0.18 9.84 -11.91
C MET A 84 0.35 10.86 -13.05
N ASP A 85 1.56 10.99 -13.61
CA ASP A 85 1.82 11.83 -14.78
C ASP A 85 1.09 11.30 -16.02
N SER A 86 1.09 9.98 -16.24
CA SER A 86 0.37 9.37 -17.36
C SER A 86 -1.15 9.58 -17.25
N LEU A 87 -1.71 9.44 -16.04
CA LEU A 87 -3.14 9.63 -15.78
C LEU A 87 -3.57 11.09 -15.85
N SER A 88 -2.68 12.04 -15.59
CA SER A 88 -2.99 13.47 -15.69
C SER A 88 -3.36 13.90 -17.12
N VAL A 89 -2.90 13.15 -18.13
CA VAL A 89 -3.32 13.35 -19.54
C VAL A 89 -4.76 12.91 -19.77
N TRP A 90 -5.19 11.82 -19.11
CA TRP A 90 -6.55 11.28 -19.20
C TRP A 90 -7.56 12.13 -18.43
N TYR A 91 -7.18 12.56 -17.23
CA TYR A 91 -8.02 13.33 -16.33
C TYR A 91 -7.62 14.81 -16.34
N SER A 92 -7.83 15.47 -17.47
CA SER A 92 -7.43 16.87 -17.67
C SER A 92 -8.38 17.91 -17.03
N ALA A 93 -9.64 17.55 -16.80
CA ALA A 93 -10.64 18.42 -16.18
C ALA A 93 -11.74 17.63 -15.47
N GLY A 94 -12.48 18.30 -14.58
CA GLY A 94 -13.64 17.75 -13.89
C GLY A 94 -13.34 17.10 -12.54
N LEU A 95 -14.31 16.33 -12.05
CA LEU A 95 -14.25 15.72 -10.72
C LEU A 95 -13.10 14.71 -10.60
N GLU A 96 -12.88 13.89 -11.63
CA GLU A 96 -11.82 12.88 -11.63
C GLU A 96 -10.43 13.51 -11.64
N ALA A 97 -10.23 14.61 -12.36
CA ALA A 97 -9.00 15.41 -12.33
C ALA A 97 -8.74 15.98 -10.93
N THR A 98 -9.80 16.46 -10.26
CA THR A 98 -9.71 16.97 -8.90
C THR A 98 -9.31 15.86 -7.92
N ARG A 99 -9.97 14.69 -8.01
CA ARG A 99 -9.66 13.52 -7.18
C ARG A 99 -8.24 13.00 -7.41
N LEU A 100 -7.78 12.96 -8.66
CA LEU A 100 -6.39 12.60 -8.97
C LEU A 100 -5.40 13.61 -8.36
N SER A 101 -5.66 14.91 -8.50
CA SER A 101 -4.80 15.94 -7.92
C SER A 101 -4.75 15.86 -6.39
N GLN A 102 -5.89 15.62 -5.76
CA GLN A 102 -6.01 15.38 -4.33
C GLN A 102 -5.18 14.18 -3.86
N LEU A 103 -5.31 13.05 -4.56
CA LEU A 103 -4.56 11.83 -4.28
C LEU A 103 -3.05 12.01 -4.49
N GLN A 104 -2.65 12.69 -5.57
CA GLN A 104 -1.25 13.06 -5.85
C GLN A 104 -0.63 13.83 -4.68
N VAL A 105 -1.32 14.87 -4.22
CA VAL A 105 -0.87 15.69 -3.10
C VAL A 105 -0.79 14.86 -1.81
N GLN A 106 -1.79 14.04 -1.50
CA GLN A 106 -1.79 13.17 -0.32
C GLN A 106 -0.60 12.22 -0.31
N LEU A 107 -0.36 11.51 -1.41
CA LEU A 107 0.75 10.57 -1.54
C LEU A 107 2.09 11.28 -1.37
N LEU A 108 2.31 12.39 -2.10
CA LEU A 108 3.56 13.14 -2.02
C LEU A 108 3.82 13.69 -0.62
N LEU A 109 2.80 14.25 0.06
CA LEU A 109 2.94 14.68 1.46
C LEU A 109 3.28 13.50 2.38
N GLY A 110 2.71 12.32 2.13
CA GLY A 110 3.05 11.08 2.85
C GLY A 110 4.52 10.69 2.68
N PHE A 111 5.06 10.76 1.46
CA PHE A 111 6.48 10.49 1.19
C PHE A 111 7.42 11.57 1.76
N ILE A 112 7.01 12.84 1.73
CA ILE A 112 7.78 13.94 2.33
C ILE A 112 7.89 13.79 3.85
N ALA A 113 6.87 13.22 4.50
CA ALA A 113 6.85 13.00 5.94
C ALA A 113 7.77 11.87 6.43
N GLN A 114 8.50 11.18 5.54
CA GLN A 114 9.36 10.04 5.88
C GLN A 114 10.80 10.48 6.17
N ASP A 115 11.49 9.71 7.02
CA ASP A 115 12.86 10.01 7.44
C ASP A 115 13.91 9.74 6.34
N ASN A 116 13.53 9.04 5.27
CA ASN A 116 14.42 8.80 4.14
C ASN A 116 14.61 10.10 3.33
N LEU A 117 15.81 10.70 3.44
CA LEU A 117 16.16 11.96 2.80
C LEU A 117 15.99 11.95 1.28
N GLN A 118 16.32 10.84 0.61
CA GLN A 118 16.22 10.76 -0.85
C GLN A 118 14.75 10.75 -1.29
N VAL A 119 13.93 9.94 -0.61
CA VAL A 119 12.48 9.88 -0.83
C VAL A 119 11.83 11.24 -0.56
N CYS A 120 12.19 11.88 0.55
CA CYS A 120 11.72 13.21 0.92
C CYS A 120 12.09 14.24 -0.16
N ALA A 121 13.35 14.28 -0.60
CA ALA A 121 13.82 15.22 -1.62
C ALA A 121 13.09 15.05 -2.95
N MET A 122 12.91 13.80 -3.40
CA MET A 122 12.19 13.48 -4.64
C MET A 122 10.72 13.91 -4.57
N ALA A 123 10.03 13.57 -3.48
CA ALA A 123 8.63 13.91 -3.29
C ALA A 123 8.42 15.42 -3.11
N ALA A 124 9.30 16.11 -2.37
CA ALA A 124 9.27 17.55 -2.19
C ALA A 124 9.50 18.29 -3.51
N ALA A 125 10.48 17.85 -4.32
CA ALA A 125 10.72 18.41 -5.65
C ALA A 125 9.50 18.24 -6.56
N LYS A 126 8.92 17.03 -6.60
CA LYS A 126 7.72 16.75 -7.41
C LYS A 126 6.52 17.58 -6.96
N LEU A 127 6.28 17.68 -5.65
CA LEU A 127 5.20 18.50 -5.11
C LEU A 127 5.42 19.98 -5.42
N ASN A 128 6.64 20.49 -5.34
CA ASN A 128 6.96 21.87 -5.70
C ASN A 128 6.68 22.13 -7.19
N THR A 129 7.02 21.20 -8.10
CA THR A 129 6.68 21.29 -9.52
C THR A 129 5.15 21.32 -9.73
N LEU A 130 4.39 20.48 -9.03
CA LEU A 130 2.93 20.50 -9.10
C LEU A 130 2.36 21.82 -8.56
N LEU A 131 2.89 22.31 -7.42
CA LEU A 131 2.44 23.58 -6.85
C LEU A 131 2.74 24.75 -7.76
N GLN A 132 3.82 24.73 -8.56
CA GLN A 132 4.10 25.79 -9.52
C GLN A 132 3.02 25.90 -10.61
N THR A 133 2.55 24.76 -11.12
CA THR A 133 1.56 24.72 -12.22
C THR A 133 0.11 24.73 -11.76
N LYS A 134 -0.18 24.21 -10.56
CA LYS A 134 -1.54 24.13 -10.00
C LYS A 134 -2.06 25.49 -9.56
N VAL A 135 -3.30 25.82 -9.92
CA VAL A 135 -4.01 26.96 -9.37
C VAL A 135 -4.70 26.53 -8.08
N ILE A 136 -4.47 27.27 -6.99
CA ILE A 136 -5.08 27.01 -5.68
C ILE A 136 -6.13 28.09 -5.46
N GLU A 137 -7.40 27.73 -5.60
CA GLU A 137 -8.52 28.69 -5.49
C GLU A 137 -9.32 28.48 -4.20
N SER A 138 -9.18 27.30 -3.58
CA SER A 138 -9.94 26.89 -2.40
C SER A 138 -9.16 27.17 -1.12
N GLN A 139 -9.71 28.01 -0.24
CA GLN A 139 -9.14 28.26 1.10
C GLN A 139 -8.96 26.96 1.90
N PRO A 140 -9.94 26.03 1.97
CA PRO A 140 -9.75 24.73 2.61
C PRO A 140 -8.56 23.91 2.04
N GLU A 141 -8.37 23.91 0.71
CA GLU A 141 -7.25 23.20 0.07
C GLU A 141 -5.89 23.85 0.42
N ALA A 142 -5.84 25.18 0.42
CA ALA A 142 -4.67 25.94 0.86
C ALA A 142 -4.31 25.66 2.32
N CYS A 143 -5.30 25.65 3.22
CA CYS A 143 -5.12 25.28 4.63
C CYS A 143 -4.64 23.84 4.77
N TYR A 144 -5.17 22.92 3.96
CA TYR A 144 -4.74 21.52 3.96
C TYR A 144 -3.26 21.37 3.59
N LEU A 145 -2.85 21.97 2.47
CA LEU A 145 -1.45 21.95 2.01
C LEU A 145 -0.51 22.56 3.05
N LEU A 146 -0.87 23.75 3.57
CA LEU A 146 -0.02 24.44 4.55
C LEU A 146 0.07 23.68 5.86
N GLY A 147 -1.06 23.20 6.41
CA GLY A 147 -1.09 22.48 7.68
C GLY A 147 -0.32 21.17 7.63
N LYS A 148 -0.37 20.42 6.52
CA LYS A 148 0.41 19.19 6.36
C LYS A 148 1.91 19.48 6.25
N LEU A 149 2.30 20.47 5.46
CA LEU A 149 3.71 20.83 5.31
C LEU A 149 4.29 21.42 6.59
N GLU A 150 3.51 22.26 7.28
CA GLU A 150 3.93 22.85 8.55
C GLU A 150 4.16 21.75 9.61
N GLY A 151 3.28 20.76 9.73
CA GLY A 151 3.49 19.67 10.68
C GLY A 151 4.76 18.85 10.42
N ILE A 152 5.18 18.73 9.14
CA ILE A 152 6.45 18.09 8.78
C ILE A 152 7.63 19.04 9.04
N LEU A 153 7.45 20.33 8.71
CA LEU A 153 8.46 21.38 8.90
C LEU A 153 8.82 21.56 10.37
N SER A 154 7.83 21.68 11.24
CA SER A 154 8.02 21.89 12.68
C SER A 154 8.74 20.71 13.32
N ARG A 155 8.36 19.47 12.97
CA ARG A 155 9.11 18.28 13.38
C ARG A 155 10.56 18.31 12.91
N SER A 156 10.77 18.67 11.65
CA SER A 156 12.10 18.74 11.05
C SER A 156 13.02 19.76 11.75
N ILE A 157 12.47 20.92 12.15
CA ILE A 157 13.17 21.95 12.92
C ILE A 157 13.52 21.43 14.33
N GLU A 158 12.54 20.84 15.02
CA GLU A 158 12.71 20.31 16.39
C GLU A 158 13.79 19.22 16.45
N GLU A 159 13.75 18.29 15.49
CA GLU A 159 14.68 17.16 15.38
C GLU A 159 16.00 17.54 14.69
N LYS A 160 16.13 18.77 14.18
CA LYS A 160 17.30 19.30 13.46
C LYS A 160 17.73 18.42 12.28
N THR A 161 16.75 17.97 11.50
CA THR A 161 16.98 17.10 10.34
C THR A 161 17.30 17.91 9.08
N GLU A 162 18.00 17.29 8.14
CA GLU A 162 18.32 17.93 6.85
C GLU A 162 17.09 18.08 5.93
N THR A 163 15.97 17.41 6.25
CA THR A 163 14.72 17.47 5.47
C THR A 163 14.17 18.89 5.34
N TYR A 164 14.42 19.75 6.34
CA TYR A 164 14.06 21.15 6.35
C TYR A 164 14.53 21.89 5.09
N SER A 165 15.73 21.57 4.60
CA SER A 165 16.30 22.18 3.39
C SER A 165 15.48 21.94 2.12
N PHE A 166 14.80 20.79 2.03
CA PHE A 166 13.89 20.47 0.92
C PHE A 166 12.51 21.11 1.08
N LEU A 167 12.07 21.30 2.33
CA LEU A 167 10.76 21.87 2.65
C LEU A 167 10.72 23.38 2.44
N ILE A 168 11.82 24.10 2.67
CA ILE A 168 11.80 25.57 2.58
C ILE A 168 11.43 26.10 1.20
N PRO A 169 12.04 25.65 0.08
CA PRO A 169 11.63 26.09 -1.24
C PRO A 169 10.15 25.79 -1.53
N LEU A 170 9.65 24.66 -1.02
CA LEU A 170 8.28 24.21 -1.20
C LEU A 170 7.29 25.08 -0.41
N VAL A 171 7.55 25.34 0.88
CA VAL A 171 6.72 26.22 1.72
C VAL A 171 6.77 27.64 1.19
N ARG A 172 7.93 28.15 0.76
CA ARG A 172 8.03 29.48 0.14
C ARG A 172 7.14 29.60 -1.10
N THR A 173 7.19 28.61 -2.00
CA THR A 173 6.30 28.55 -3.18
C THR A 173 4.84 28.56 -2.78
N LEU A 174 4.48 27.71 -1.80
CA LEU A 174 3.10 27.61 -1.32
C LEU A 174 2.61 28.93 -0.72
N VAL A 175 3.33 29.47 0.27
CA VAL A 175 3.01 30.74 0.96
C VAL A 175 2.80 31.86 -0.05
N SER A 176 3.69 31.98 -1.05
CA SER A 176 3.55 33.00 -2.11
C SER A 176 2.26 32.88 -2.91
N LYS A 177 1.75 31.65 -3.10
CA LYS A 177 0.48 31.40 -3.80
C LYS A 177 -0.76 31.62 -2.93
N ILE A 178 -0.67 31.30 -1.65
CA ILE A 178 -1.82 31.32 -0.73
C ILE A 178 -1.88 32.59 0.14
N TYR A 179 -0.90 33.50 -0.01
CA TYR A 179 -0.75 34.70 0.81
C TYR A 179 -2.02 35.56 0.85
N GLU A 180 -2.54 35.91 -0.33
CA GLU A 180 -3.79 36.68 -0.45
C GLU A 180 -5.01 35.81 -0.12
N LEU A 181 -5.02 34.56 -0.59
CA LEU A 181 -6.14 33.63 -0.43
C LEU A 181 -6.47 33.37 1.05
N LEU A 182 -5.45 33.29 1.91
CA LEU A 182 -5.61 33.07 3.35
C LEU A 182 -5.50 34.35 4.18
N PHE A 183 -5.54 35.53 3.55
CA PHE A 183 -5.46 36.82 4.24
C PHE A 183 -4.24 36.94 5.18
N MET A 184 -3.10 36.41 4.76
CA MET A 184 -1.89 36.40 5.57
C MET A 184 -1.37 37.81 5.87
N ASN A 185 -1.66 38.79 5.01
CA ASN A 185 -1.37 40.19 5.28
C ASN A 185 -2.07 40.74 6.54
N LEU A 186 -3.23 40.20 6.91
CA LEU A 186 -3.99 40.61 8.10
C LEU A 186 -3.60 39.81 9.34
N HIS A 187 -3.29 38.53 9.15
CA HIS A 187 -3.04 37.61 10.25
C HIS A 187 -1.56 37.42 10.61
N LEU A 188 -0.65 37.65 9.64
CA LEU A 188 0.78 37.40 9.73
C LEU A 188 1.60 38.64 9.30
N PRO A 189 1.48 39.79 9.99
CA PRO A 189 2.18 41.03 9.61
C PRO A 189 3.71 40.93 9.71
N SER A 190 4.26 39.99 10.49
CA SER A 190 5.71 39.83 10.67
C SER A 190 6.31 38.73 9.77
N LEU A 191 5.52 38.17 8.85
CA LEU A 191 5.98 37.12 7.93
C LEU A 191 7.16 37.62 7.07
N PRO A 192 8.30 36.87 7.03
CA PRO A 192 9.42 37.23 6.18
C PRO A 192 9.02 37.30 4.69
N PRO A 193 9.54 38.28 3.94
CA PRO A 193 9.18 38.44 2.54
C PRO A 193 9.67 37.26 1.70
N THR A 194 8.79 36.64 0.93
CA THR A 194 9.12 35.50 0.05
C THR A 194 9.87 35.91 -1.24
N ASN A 195 10.38 37.15 -1.31
CA ASN A 195 10.97 37.79 -2.49
C ASN A 195 12.37 37.29 -2.88
N GLY A 196 12.82 36.16 -2.33
CA GLY A 196 14.12 35.58 -2.66
C GLY A 196 15.29 36.23 -1.93
N SER A 197 15.06 36.88 -0.77
CA SER A 197 16.14 37.32 0.12
C SER A 197 17.11 36.15 0.42
N PRO A 198 18.44 36.39 0.40
CA PRO A 198 19.42 35.38 0.78
C PRO A 198 19.28 34.91 2.24
N SER A 199 18.64 35.70 3.10
CA SER A 199 18.36 35.37 4.51
C SER A 199 17.00 34.70 4.75
N PHE A 200 16.16 34.53 3.71
CA PHE A 200 14.80 34.02 3.89
C PHE A 200 14.77 32.68 4.62
N PHE A 201 15.79 31.86 4.41
CA PHE A 201 15.91 30.55 5.03
C PHE A 201 16.00 30.66 6.56
N GLU A 202 16.96 31.45 7.07
CA GLU A 202 17.16 31.65 8.50
C GLU A 202 16.00 32.43 9.12
N ASP A 203 15.54 33.50 8.45
CA ASP A 203 14.47 34.36 8.94
C ASP A 203 13.15 33.58 9.07
N PHE A 204 12.82 32.73 8.09
CA PHE A 204 11.60 31.91 8.13
C PHE A 204 11.70 30.79 9.17
N GLN A 205 12.89 30.23 9.39
CA GLN A 205 13.11 29.22 10.43
C GLN A 205 12.81 29.78 11.82
N GLU A 206 13.36 30.96 12.12
CA GLU A 206 13.11 31.65 13.38
C GLU A 206 11.63 32.05 13.50
N TYR A 207 11.04 32.54 12.41
CA TYR A 207 9.64 32.94 12.39
C TYR A 207 8.66 31.77 12.64
N CYS A 208 8.94 30.57 12.14
CA CYS A 208 8.12 29.39 12.42
C CYS A 208 8.03 29.06 13.92
N SER A 209 9.01 29.50 14.72
CA SER A 209 9.00 29.33 16.19
C SER A 209 8.28 30.47 16.92
N SER A 210 7.78 31.48 16.20
CA SER A 210 7.08 32.63 16.79
C SER A 210 5.64 32.30 17.21
N ASP A 211 5.17 32.98 18.27
CA ASP A 211 3.78 32.86 18.71
C ASP A 211 2.78 33.27 17.62
N GLU A 212 3.14 34.23 16.76
CA GLU A 212 2.30 34.70 15.66
C GLU A 212 2.00 33.56 14.66
N TRP A 213 3.05 32.86 14.22
CA TRP A 213 2.92 31.71 13.33
C TRP A 213 2.14 30.59 13.99
N GLN A 214 2.54 30.18 15.19
CA GLN A 214 1.94 29.06 15.91
C GLN A 214 0.44 29.29 16.17
N VAL A 215 0.05 30.48 16.64
CA VAL A 215 -1.36 30.84 16.88
C VAL A 215 -2.18 30.80 15.60
N TYR A 216 -1.63 31.29 14.49
CA TYR A 216 -2.31 31.25 13.20
C TYR A 216 -2.50 29.82 12.68
N ILE A 217 -1.46 28.99 12.78
CA ILE A 217 -1.52 27.58 12.40
C ILE A 217 -2.58 26.86 13.25
N ASP A 218 -2.51 26.98 14.57
CA ASP A 218 -3.38 26.26 15.49
C ASP A 218 -4.85 26.67 15.40
N LYS A 219 -5.12 27.98 15.27
CA LYS A 219 -6.48 28.52 15.34
C LYS A 219 -7.17 28.61 13.99
N TYR A 220 -6.41 28.78 12.90
CA TYR A 220 -6.98 28.98 11.57
C TYR A 220 -6.66 27.84 10.62
N ILE A 221 -5.39 27.42 10.50
CA ILE A 221 -5.00 26.43 9.50
C ILE A 221 -5.44 25.02 9.89
N ILE A 222 -5.10 24.53 11.08
CA ILE A 222 -5.39 23.15 11.52
C ILE A 222 -6.90 22.83 11.51
N PRO A 223 -7.80 23.70 12.01
CA PRO A 223 -9.24 23.40 11.97
C PRO A 223 -9.79 23.29 10.55
N ASN A 224 -9.39 24.19 9.65
CA ASN A 224 -9.80 24.18 8.25
C ASN A 224 -9.18 23.00 7.48
N MET A 225 -7.93 22.62 7.77
CA MET A 225 -7.29 21.42 7.25
C MET A 225 -8.10 20.18 7.59
N LYS A 226 -8.44 19.97 8.88
CA LYS A 226 -9.21 18.80 9.31
C LYS A 226 -10.58 18.74 8.65
N GLN A 227 -11.24 19.89 8.50
CA GLN A 227 -12.52 19.97 7.78
C GLN A 227 -12.37 19.60 6.30
N TYR A 228 -11.30 20.04 5.64
CA TYR A 228 -11.00 19.66 4.27
C TYR A 228 -10.78 18.16 4.13
N GLU A 229 -10.04 17.55 5.06
CA GLU A 229 -9.78 16.11 5.05
C GLU A 229 -11.07 15.30 5.13
N GLU A 230 -11.91 15.65 6.10
CA GLU A 230 -13.21 15.03 6.32
C GLU A 230 -14.12 15.15 5.10
N ASN A 231 -14.14 16.30 4.44
CA ASN A 231 -15.03 16.55 3.31
C ASN A 231 -14.52 15.94 2.00
N SER A 232 -13.20 15.90 1.80
CA SER A 232 -12.59 15.53 0.52
C SER A 232 -12.25 14.04 0.44
N PHE A 233 -11.86 13.43 1.56
CA PHE A 233 -11.26 12.09 1.57
C PHE A 233 -12.16 11.02 2.20
N ARG A 234 -13.13 11.40 3.02
CA ARG A 234 -14.00 10.43 3.72
C ARG A 234 -14.70 9.47 2.76
N HIS A 235 -15.22 9.97 1.64
CA HIS A 235 -15.89 9.11 0.68
C HIS A 235 -14.96 8.02 0.13
N ASP A 236 -13.74 8.39 -0.27
CA ASP A 236 -12.77 7.46 -0.85
C ASP A 236 -12.26 6.46 0.19
N GLN A 237 -12.08 6.91 1.44
CA GLN A 237 -11.75 6.04 2.59
C GLN A 237 -12.87 5.03 2.88
N GLU A 238 -14.14 5.46 2.88
CA GLU A 238 -15.29 4.57 3.06
C GLU A 238 -15.38 3.53 1.94
N GLN A 239 -15.18 3.94 0.69
CA GLN A 239 -15.15 3.02 -0.46
C GLN A 239 -14.00 2.01 -0.34
N MET A 240 -12.83 2.44 0.12
CA MET A 240 -11.68 1.56 0.30
C MET A 240 -11.90 0.56 1.43
N ALA A 241 -12.52 0.99 2.54
CA ALA A 241 -12.90 0.09 3.62
C ALA A 241 -13.86 -1.01 3.15
N ILE A 242 -14.84 -0.66 2.30
CA ILE A 242 -15.75 -1.64 1.68
C ILE A 242 -14.96 -2.56 0.75
N TYR A 243 -14.11 -2.02 -0.12
CA TYR A 243 -13.27 -2.80 -1.03
C TYR A 243 -12.42 -3.85 -0.30
N TRP A 244 -11.75 -3.47 0.78
CA TRP A 244 -10.94 -4.39 1.58
C TRP A 244 -11.76 -5.44 2.30
N LYS A 245 -12.94 -5.05 2.80
CA LYS A 245 -13.89 -5.98 3.40
C LYS A 245 -14.33 -7.03 2.38
N ASP A 246 -14.75 -6.62 1.18
CA ASP A 246 -15.17 -7.53 0.11
C ASP A 246 -14.01 -8.46 -0.31
N CYS A 247 -12.79 -7.94 -0.40
CA CYS A 247 -11.59 -8.74 -0.66
C CYS A 247 -11.35 -9.81 0.41
N TYR A 248 -11.55 -9.46 1.69
CA TYR A 248 -11.42 -10.38 2.81
C TYR A 248 -12.53 -11.44 2.80
N GLU A 249 -13.78 -11.04 2.57
CA GLU A 249 -14.92 -11.96 2.47
C GLU A 249 -14.74 -12.95 1.32
N ALA A 250 -14.34 -12.47 0.13
CA ALA A 250 -14.03 -13.32 -1.00
C ALA A 250 -12.89 -14.30 -0.68
N PHE A 251 -11.85 -13.86 0.03
CA PHE A 251 -10.79 -14.75 0.51
C PHE A 251 -11.34 -15.83 1.45
N MET A 252 -12.17 -15.47 2.43
CA MET A 252 -12.75 -16.42 3.40
C MET A 252 -13.64 -17.46 2.71
N VAL A 253 -14.50 -17.03 1.78
CA VAL A 253 -15.35 -17.94 0.99
C VAL A 253 -14.51 -18.94 0.20
N ASN A 254 -13.47 -18.46 -0.49
CA ASN A 254 -12.57 -19.33 -1.25
C ASN A 254 -11.79 -20.28 -0.35
N MET A 255 -11.40 -19.86 0.84
CA MET A 255 -10.72 -20.70 1.84
C MET A 255 -11.64 -21.84 2.30
N HIS A 256 -12.89 -21.54 2.66
CA HIS A 256 -13.87 -22.56 3.05
C HIS A 256 -14.18 -23.53 1.92
N LYS A 257 -14.33 -23.02 0.69
CA LYS A 257 -14.52 -23.86 -0.50
C LYS A 257 -13.35 -24.82 -0.70
N ARG A 258 -12.11 -24.31 -0.65
CA ARG A 258 -10.90 -25.12 -0.76
C ARG A 258 -10.84 -26.23 0.31
N ASP A 259 -11.16 -25.89 1.56
CA ASP A 259 -11.08 -26.86 2.66
C ASP A 259 -12.16 -27.94 2.53
N ARG A 260 -13.36 -27.58 2.07
CA ARG A 260 -14.42 -28.55 1.71
C ARG A 260 -13.97 -29.47 0.57
N ASP A 261 -13.50 -28.89 -0.53
CA ASP A 261 -13.08 -29.63 -1.71
C ASP A 261 -11.91 -30.59 -1.37
N ARG A 262 -10.97 -30.16 -0.50
CA ARG A 262 -9.91 -31.02 0.06
C ARG A 262 -10.46 -32.19 0.86
N GLY A 263 -11.47 -31.94 1.69
CA GLY A 263 -12.16 -32.99 2.46
C GLY A 263 -12.83 -34.02 1.55
N GLU A 264 -13.57 -33.57 0.53
CA GLU A 264 -14.20 -34.45 -0.46
C GLU A 264 -13.17 -35.26 -1.26
N SER A 265 -12.07 -34.64 -1.71
CA SER A 265 -10.98 -35.35 -2.38
C SER A 265 -10.34 -36.42 -1.50
N LYS A 266 -10.17 -36.17 -0.19
CA LYS A 266 -9.64 -37.15 0.76
C LYS A 266 -10.56 -38.36 0.89
N LEU A 267 -11.87 -38.13 0.99
CA LEU A 267 -12.88 -39.20 1.06
C LEU A 267 -12.88 -40.04 -0.22
N LYS A 268 -12.90 -39.39 -1.40
CA LYS A 268 -12.85 -40.09 -2.69
C LYS A 268 -11.58 -40.91 -2.81
N PHE A 269 -10.42 -40.38 -2.42
CA PHE A 269 -9.17 -41.12 -2.43
C PHE A 269 -9.19 -42.34 -1.50
N GLN A 270 -9.76 -42.18 -0.31
CA GLN A 270 -9.91 -43.27 0.65
C GLN A 270 -10.78 -44.40 0.09
N GLU A 271 -11.96 -44.06 -0.43
CA GLU A 271 -12.93 -45.01 -0.98
C GLU A 271 -12.44 -45.70 -2.26
N HIS A 272 -11.84 -44.95 -3.19
CA HIS A 272 -11.53 -45.46 -4.53
C HIS A 272 -10.13 -46.09 -4.63
N PHE A 273 -9.20 -45.71 -3.75
CA PHE A 273 -7.82 -46.18 -3.82
C PHE A 273 -7.39 -46.92 -2.55
N VAL A 274 -7.50 -46.27 -1.38
CA VAL A 274 -6.94 -46.81 -0.13
C VAL A 274 -7.67 -48.08 0.30
N GLU A 275 -9.00 -48.07 0.30
CA GLU A 275 -9.80 -49.23 0.72
C GLU A 275 -9.69 -50.42 -0.26
N PRO A 276 -9.79 -50.23 -1.60
CA PRO A 276 -9.60 -51.31 -2.55
C PRO A 276 -8.18 -51.89 -2.51
N PHE A 277 -7.15 -51.03 -2.41
CA PHE A 277 -5.77 -51.47 -2.25
C PHE A 277 -5.62 -52.30 -0.97
N SER A 278 -6.10 -51.78 0.17
CA SER A 278 -6.01 -52.46 1.46
C SER A 278 -6.74 -53.80 1.46
N ARG A 279 -7.90 -53.89 0.79
CA ARG A 279 -8.66 -55.13 0.62
C ARG A 279 -7.88 -56.14 -0.20
N LYS A 280 -7.31 -55.72 -1.34
CA LYS A 280 -6.49 -56.58 -2.21
C LYS A 280 -5.22 -57.05 -1.51
N ALA A 281 -4.55 -56.18 -0.76
CA ALA A 281 -3.38 -56.54 0.04
C ALA A 281 -3.73 -57.60 1.10
N ARG A 282 -4.87 -57.46 1.79
CA ARG A 282 -5.35 -58.48 2.74
C ARG A 282 -5.64 -59.81 2.06
N GLN A 283 -6.31 -59.80 0.91
CA GLN A 283 -6.59 -61.01 0.14
C GLN A 283 -5.30 -61.71 -0.33
N GLU A 284 -4.33 -60.95 -0.84
CA GLU A 284 -3.06 -61.49 -1.30
C GLU A 284 -2.22 -62.07 -0.16
N ASN A 285 -2.19 -61.41 1.00
CA ASN A 285 -1.55 -61.95 2.21
C ASN A 285 -2.21 -63.27 2.66
N LEU A 286 -3.53 -63.38 2.60
CA LEU A 286 -4.23 -64.63 2.90
C LEU A 286 -3.88 -65.74 1.91
N ARG A 287 -3.83 -65.41 0.61
CA ARG A 287 -3.44 -66.34 -0.46
C ARG A 287 -2.00 -66.85 -0.25
N TYR A 288 -1.07 -65.94 0.00
CA TYR A 288 0.33 -66.25 0.24
C TYR A 288 0.52 -67.16 1.47
N ASN A 289 -0.11 -66.83 2.60
CA ASN A 289 -0.04 -67.64 3.81
C ASN A 289 -0.67 -69.03 3.62
N SER A 290 -1.73 -69.14 2.82
CA SER A 290 -2.35 -70.43 2.50
C SER A 290 -1.43 -71.31 1.64
N MET A 291 -0.76 -70.71 0.65
CA MET A 291 0.24 -71.38 -0.17
C MET A 291 1.42 -71.88 0.68
N LEU A 292 1.96 -71.05 1.59
CA LEU A 292 3.02 -71.46 2.52
C LEU A 292 2.61 -72.64 3.40
N LYS A 293 1.39 -72.65 3.93
CA LYS A 293 0.86 -73.76 4.73
C LYS A 293 0.77 -75.05 3.91
N GLN A 294 0.31 -74.96 2.66
CA GLN A 294 0.21 -76.11 1.77
C GLN A 294 1.59 -76.65 1.37
N LEU A 295 2.56 -75.79 1.12
CA LEU A 295 3.93 -76.19 0.83
C LEU A 295 4.57 -76.91 2.03
N ASN A 296 4.40 -76.38 3.24
CA ASN A 296 4.91 -77.01 4.46
C ASN A 296 4.25 -78.37 4.73
N SER A 297 2.94 -78.51 4.49
CA SER A 297 2.25 -79.79 4.68
C SER A 297 2.72 -80.83 3.67
N GLN A 298 2.93 -80.44 2.40
CA GLN A 298 3.51 -81.31 1.37
C GLN A 298 4.93 -81.74 1.75
N HIS A 299 5.79 -80.80 2.16
CA HIS A 299 7.16 -81.11 2.58
C HIS A 299 7.17 -82.09 3.76
N THR A 300 6.30 -81.88 4.74
CA THR A 300 6.16 -82.77 5.90
C THR A 300 5.67 -84.17 5.49
N ALA A 301 4.69 -84.25 4.59
CA ALA A 301 4.19 -85.52 4.07
C ALA A 301 5.26 -86.29 3.28
N THR A 302 6.03 -85.59 2.44
CA THR A 302 7.17 -86.16 1.71
C THR A 302 8.22 -86.68 2.67
N LEU A 303 8.67 -85.88 3.66
CA LEU A 303 9.63 -86.33 4.66
C LEU A 303 9.16 -87.57 5.44
N ARG A 304 7.86 -87.66 5.78
CA ARG A 304 7.32 -88.84 6.44
C ARG A 304 7.42 -90.09 5.56
N LYS A 305 7.10 -89.98 4.27
CA LYS A 305 7.25 -91.09 3.32
C LYS A 305 8.71 -91.54 3.23
N TRP A 306 9.64 -90.61 3.13
CA TRP A 306 11.08 -90.89 3.03
C TRP A 306 11.67 -91.53 4.29
N ARG A 307 11.04 -91.37 5.47
CA ARG A 307 11.46 -92.03 6.72
C ARG A 307 10.80 -93.40 6.95
N ALA A 308 9.78 -93.73 6.15
CA ALA A 308 9.05 -94.99 6.22
C ALA A 308 9.59 -96.04 5.24
N GLU A 309 10.49 -95.62 4.34
CA GLU A 309 11.40 -96.47 3.55
C GLU A 309 12.72 -96.64 4.30
#